data_AF-A0A8S2EDD1-F1
#
_entry.id   AF-A0A8S2EDD1-F1
#
_cell.length_a   1.000
_cell.length_b   1.000
_cell.length_c   1.000
_cell.angle_alpha   90.00
_cell.angle_beta   90.00
_cell.angle_gamma   90.00
#
_symmetry.space_group_name_H-M   'P 1'
#
loop_
_entity.id
_entity.type
_entity.pdbx_description
1 polymer ?
#
loop_
_entity_poly.entity_id
_entity_poly.type
_entity_poly.pdbx_seq_one_letter_code
_entity_poly.pdbx_strand_id
1 'polypeptide(L)'
;MDLETGVITRQALNRVGYLGSLYNIRRDEFLGAEIFDSKLPDDVVSTVDCHTQNFHLDHENNYSSTFKHLDVQAELKLSIMGGIIKISGKGNYLSTVNTNDRYECLTCTSSLITKRDKVHISYKGVQKCICKEAFSDPRATHVVTEIVWGANVIAKFEQKKTGKNDLQKIGGQLEGAMNIGPGIGAMNTGSGIEGKADVEVEDKSNNVKDKFSITFVGDVQMNIIPATVADVATVLKGIPDKIKQMNGGKGVQLSFVLTPIKEVARYVSAVLPSAFEMVTVRQTNEMLVKRIEKTFDYL
;
A
#
# COMPACT_ATOMS: atom_id res chain seq x y z
N MET A 1 -18.88 -20.11 16.64
CA MET A 1 -19.44 -19.83 15.30
C MET A 1 -18.96 -18.43 14.99
N ASP A 2 -17.78 -18.36 14.38
CA ASP A 2 -17.06 -17.10 14.19
C ASP A 2 -17.78 -16.31 13.11
N LEU A 3 -18.44 -15.22 13.52
CA LEU A 3 -18.88 -14.19 12.60
C LEU A 3 -17.61 -13.68 11.91
N GLU A 4 -17.48 -13.88 10.60
CA GLU A 4 -16.54 -13.11 9.78
C GLU A 4 -16.74 -11.64 10.17
N THR A 5 -15.76 -11.04 10.83
CA THR A 5 -15.90 -9.79 11.57
C THR A 5 -16.15 -8.56 10.68
N GLY A 6 -16.34 -8.76 9.36
CA GLY A 6 -16.52 -7.69 8.38
C GLY A 6 -15.39 -6.66 8.36
N VAL A 7 -14.32 -6.88 9.13
CA VAL A 7 -13.14 -6.03 9.22
C VAL A 7 -12.37 -6.20 7.92
N ILE A 8 -12.03 -5.08 7.30
CA ILE A 8 -11.33 -5.06 6.02
C ILE A 8 -10.11 -4.16 6.08
N THR A 9 -9.16 -4.41 5.20
CA THR A 9 -8.04 -3.49 4.95
C THR A 9 -8.33 -2.67 3.69
N ARG A 10 -8.03 -1.38 3.74
CA ARG A 10 -8.14 -0.47 2.58
C ARG A 10 -6.84 0.30 2.40
N GLN A 11 -6.18 0.10 1.27
CA GLN A 11 -4.96 0.81 0.91
C GLN A 11 -5.25 2.31 0.78
N ALA A 12 -4.37 3.13 1.34
CA ALA A 12 -4.55 4.55 1.42
C ALA A 12 -4.42 5.21 0.04
N LEU A 13 -3.38 4.84 -0.73
CA LEU A 13 -3.13 5.35 -2.08
C LEU A 13 -3.18 6.89 -2.12
N ASN A 14 -2.43 7.52 -1.20
CA ASN A 14 -2.40 8.97 -0.93
C ASN A 14 -3.67 9.60 -0.34
N ARG A 15 -4.69 8.81 0.00
CA ARG A 15 -5.81 9.29 0.82
C ARG A 15 -5.39 9.33 2.29
N VAL A 16 -5.86 10.34 3.01
CA VAL A 16 -5.56 10.54 4.43
C VAL A 16 -6.81 10.25 5.26
N GLY A 17 -6.64 9.50 6.34
CA GLY A 17 -7.67 9.23 7.35
C GLY A 17 -7.08 9.21 8.75
N TYR A 18 -7.93 9.30 9.76
CA TYR A 18 -7.53 9.31 11.17
C TYR A 18 -8.23 8.18 11.92
N LEU A 19 -7.70 7.80 13.09
CA LEU A 19 -8.38 6.84 13.95
C LEU A 19 -9.76 7.41 14.32
N GLY A 20 -10.81 6.63 14.06
CA GLY A 20 -12.20 7.06 14.25
C GLY A 20 -12.86 7.67 13.02
N SER A 21 -12.14 7.91 11.92
CA SER A 21 -12.76 8.43 10.69
C SER A 21 -13.83 7.48 10.14
N LEU A 22 -14.97 8.05 9.76
CA LEU A 22 -16.06 7.33 9.11
C LEU A 22 -15.77 7.10 7.63
N TYR A 23 -16.01 5.88 7.18
CA TYR A 23 -15.74 5.44 5.81
C TYR A 23 -16.98 4.82 5.15
N ASN A 24 -17.18 5.16 3.88
CA ASN A 24 -18.21 4.58 3.03
C ASN A 24 -17.56 3.65 1.99
N ILE A 25 -17.57 2.34 2.27
CA ILE A 25 -16.97 1.32 1.40
C ILE A 25 -17.65 1.26 0.02
N ARG A 26 -18.92 1.67 -0.07
CA ARG A 26 -19.69 1.60 -1.33
C ARG A 26 -19.21 2.62 -2.37
N ARG A 27 -18.53 3.67 -1.92
CA ARG A 27 -17.98 4.75 -2.77
C ARG A 27 -16.48 4.94 -2.56
N ASP A 28 -15.87 4.06 -1.76
CA ASP A 28 -14.49 4.14 -1.28
C ASP A 28 -14.05 5.57 -0.89
N GLU A 29 -14.84 6.21 -0.01
CA GLU A 29 -14.63 7.59 0.43
C GLU A 29 -14.66 7.74 1.95
N PHE A 30 -13.83 8.65 2.46
CA PHE A 30 -13.95 9.20 3.81
C PHE A 30 -15.09 10.20 3.87
N LEU A 31 -15.87 10.19 4.94
CA LEU A 31 -17.05 11.06 5.09
C LEU A 31 -16.74 12.41 5.76
N GLY A 32 -15.50 12.63 6.19
CA GLY A 32 -15.08 13.87 6.86
C GLY A 32 -15.59 14.03 8.29
N ALA A 33 -16.25 13.00 8.84
CA ALA A 33 -16.70 12.92 10.22
C ALA A 33 -15.97 11.78 10.95
N GLU A 34 -15.86 11.90 12.27
CA GLU A 34 -15.17 10.94 13.15
C GLU A 34 -16.10 10.53 14.29
N ILE A 35 -15.86 9.35 14.86
CA ILE A 35 -16.65 8.87 16.00
C ILE A 35 -16.19 9.46 17.33
N PHE A 36 -15.07 10.17 17.40
CA PHE A 36 -14.52 10.70 18.65
C PHE A 36 -14.77 12.21 18.75
N ASP A 37 -15.47 12.64 19.80
CA ASP A 37 -15.77 14.07 20.04
C ASP A 37 -14.64 14.81 20.77
N SER A 38 -13.72 14.05 21.36
CA SER A 38 -12.61 14.56 22.14
C SER A 38 -11.31 13.90 21.68
N LYS A 39 -10.19 14.60 21.85
CA LYS A 39 -8.86 14.00 21.64
C LYS A 39 -8.79 12.69 22.44
N LEU A 40 -8.46 11.60 21.74
CA LEU A 40 -8.21 10.32 22.38
C LEU A 40 -7.11 10.50 23.43
N PRO A 41 -7.29 9.98 24.66
CA PRO A 41 -6.23 9.90 25.63
C PRO A 41 -4.97 9.23 25.04
N ASP A 42 -3.79 9.67 25.43
CA ASP A 42 -2.54 9.15 24.82
C ASP A 42 -2.32 7.65 25.12
N ASP A 43 -2.98 7.09 26.14
CA ASP A 43 -2.90 5.69 26.57
C ASP A 43 -3.88 4.74 25.84
N VAL A 44 -4.85 5.27 25.08
CA VAL A 44 -5.85 4.42 24.40
C VAL A 44 -5.48 4.04 22.98
N VAL A 45 -4.47 4.70 22.40
CA VAL A 45 -3.90 4.34 21.10
C VAL A 45 -2.64 3.51 21.34
N SER A 46 -2.65 2.27 20.89
CA SER A 46 -1.45 1.45 20.88
C SER A 46 -0.67 1.70 19.59
N THR A 47 0.58 2.13 19.73
CA THR A 47 1.52 2.22 18.62
C THR A 47 2.50 1.05 18.70
N VAL A 48 2.54 0.23 17.64
CA VAL A 48 3.48 -0.89 17.51
C VAL A 48 4.50 -0.56 16.44
N ASP A 49 5.78 -0.55 16.81
CA ASP A 49 6.87 -0.45 15.85
C ASP A 49 6.96 -1.74 15.02
N CYS A 50 7.04 -1.57 13.71
CA CYS A 50 7.13 -2.62 12.71
C CYS A 50 8.41 -2.42 11.91
N HIS A 51 9.01 -3.52 11.46
CA HIS A 51 10.22 -3.47 10.62
C HIS A 51 10.09 -4.50 9.51
N THR A 52 8.99 -4.44 8.76
CA THR A 52 8.72 -5.39 7.67
C THR A 52 8.96 -4.70 6.34
N GLN A 53 9.98 -5.15 5.60
CA GLN A 53 10.19 -4.73 4.23
C GLN A 53 9.82 -5.86 3.28
N ASN A 54 8.88 -5.59 2.38
CA ASN A 54 8.55 -6.45 1.26
C ASN A 54 9.25 -5.95 0.01
N PHE A 55 9.75 -6.88 -0.79
CA PHE A 55 10.35 -6.60 -2.09
C PHE A 55 9.79 -7.56 -3.13
N HIS A 56 9.37 -7.00 -4.26
CA HIS A 56 8.85 -7.74 -5.41
C HIS A 56 9.54 -7.30 -6.68
N LEU A 57 9.93 -8.29 -7.48
CA LEU A 57 10.45 -8.10 -8.82
C LEU A 57 9.40 -8.60 -9.83
N ASP A 58 9.10 -7.77 -10.83
CA ASP A 58 8.06 -8.04 -11.81
C ASP A 58 8.53 -7.77 -13.24
N HIS A 59 8.28 -8.72 -14.13
CA HIS A 59 8.57 -8.59 -15.56
C HIS A 59 7.31 -8.35 -16.40
N GLU A 60 6.11 -8.48 -15.81
CA GLU A 60 4.86 -8.32 -16.55
C GLU A 60 4.51 -6.84 -16.74
N ASN A 61 4.76 -6.01 -15.72
CA ASN A 61 4.50 -4.56 -15.73
C ASN A 61 3.07 -4.19 -16.19
N ASN A 62 2.07 -4.88 -15.65
CA ASN A 62 0.66 -4.62 -15.91
C ASN A 62 -0.07 -4.09 -14.67
N TYR A 63 -1.34 -3.71 -14.82
CA TYR A 63 -2.11 -3.19 -13.69
C TYR A 63 -2.31 -4.26 -12.62
N SER A 64 -2.60 -5.50 -13.01
CA SER A 64 -2.88 -6.60 -12.09
C SER A 64 -1.68 -6.92 -11.18
N SER A 65 -0.48 -7.01 -11.75
CA SER A 65 0.78 -7.27 -11.04
C SER A 65 1.13 -6.09 -10.12
N THR A 66 0.99 -4.85 -10.61
CA THR A 66 1.23 -3.64 -9.80
C THR A 66 0.28 -3.56 -8.61
N PHE A 67 -1.02 -3.80 -8.82
CA PHE A 67 -1.99 -3.83 -7.72
C PHE A 67 -1.69 -4.93 -6.71
N LYS A 68 -1.26 -6.11 -7.17
CA LYS A 68 -0.86 -7.22 -6.30
C LYS A 68 0.34 -6.86 -5.42
N HIS A 69 1.37 -6.21 -5.98
CA HIS A 69 2.57 -5.82 -5.20
C HIS A 69 2.31 -4.68 -4.22
N LEU A 70 1.24 -3.92 -4.41
CA LEU A 70 0.75 -2.90 -3.48
C LEU A 70 -0.35 -3.41 -2.54
N ASP A 71 -0.65 -4.72 -2.59
CA ASP A 71 -1.70 -5.38 -1.80
C ASP A 71 -3.11 -4.79 -2.00
N VAL A 72 -3.39 -4.18 -3.15
CA VAL A 72 -4.68 -3.52 -3.41
C VAL A 72 -5.79 -4.56 -3.59
N GLN A 73 -6.80 -4.50 -2.71
CA GLN A 73 -7.93 -5.45 -2.71
C GLN A 73 -8.85 -5.28 -3.93
N ALA A 74 -9.49 -6.36 -4.35
CA ALA A 74 -10.28 -6.46 -5.58
C ALA A 74 -11.34 -5.35 -5.74
N GLU A 75 -12.11 -5.06 -4.68
CA GLU A 75 -13.11 -3.97 -4.66
C GLU A 75 -12.45 -2.62 -4.95
N LEU A 76 -11.31 -2.37 -4.30
CA LEU A 76 -10.59 -1.10 -4.38
C LEU A 76 -9.98 -0.93 -5.78
N LYS A 77 -9.51 -2.01 -6.40
CA LYS A 77 -9.07 -2.01 -7.80
C LYS A 77 -10.20 -1.53 -8.71
N LEU A 78 -11.40 -2.08 -8.56
CA LEU A 78 -12.57 -1.66 -9.35
C LEU A 78 -12.90 -0.18 -9.15
N SER A 79 -12.82 0.33 -7.91
CA SER A 79 -13.04 1.75 -7.63
C SER A 79 -12.00 2.65 -8.31
N ILE A 80 -10.74 2.22 -8.38
CA ILE A 80 -9.68 2.96 -9.07
C ILE A 80 -9.90 2.93 -10.59
N MET A 81 -10.12 1.74 -11.15
CA MET A 81 -10.31 1.53 -12.59
C MET A 81 -11.58 2.20 -13.10
N GLY A 82 -12.65 2.18 -12.31
CA GLY A 82 -13.90 2.88 -12.58
C GLY A 82 -13.83 4.40 -12.36
N GLY A 83 -12.67 4.94 -11.92
CA GLY A 83 -12.47 6.37 -11.71
C GLY A 83 -13.18 6.95 -10.48
N ILE A 84 -13.70 6.10 -9.58
CA ILE A 84 -14.27 6.52 -8.29
C ILE A 84 -13.17 7.10 -7.41
N ILE A 85 -11.99 6.47 -7.42
CA ILE A 85 -10.78 6.95 -6.75
C ILE A 85 -9.78 7.40 -7.80
N LYS A 86 -9.27 8.61 -7.64
CA LYS A 86 -8.15 9.12 -8.43
C LYS A 86 -6.87 9.02 -7.60
N ILE A 87 -5.95 8.17 -8.05
CA ILE A 87 -4.59 8.15 -7.50
C ILE A 87 -3.82 9.31 -8.12
N SER A 88 -3.23 10.15 -7.28
CA SER A 88 -2.46 11.31 -7.70
C SER A 88 -1.30 11.58 -6.75
N GLY A 89 -0.37 12.45 -7.13
CA GLY A 89 0.79 12.80 -6.31
C GLY A 89 1.94 11.80 -6.37
N LYS A 90 2.78 11.82 -5.34
CA LYS A 90 4.06 11.08 -5.31
C LYS A 90 3.90 9.56 -5.31
N GLY A 91 2.81 9.05 -4.75
CA GLY A 91 2.44 7.63 -4.78
C GLY A 91 1.50 7.26 -5.94
N ASN A 92 1.58 7.92 -7.10
CA ASN A 92 0.86 7.47 -8.30
C ASN A 92 1.55 6.27 -8.95
N TYR A 93 1.62 5.16 -8.23
CA TYR A 93 2.30 3.94 -8.64
C TYR A 93 1.85 3.41 -10.00
N LEU A 94 0.57 3.61 -10.33
CA LEU A 94 0.01 3.13 -11.60
C LEU A 94 0.57 3.87 -12.81
N SER A 95 1.23 5.02 -12.65
CA SER A 95 1.89 5.70 -13.76
C SER A 95 3.13 4.96 -14.28
N THR A 96 3.61 3.92 -13.57
CA THR A 96 4.74 3.11 -14.05
C THR A 96 4.31 2.05 -15.06
N VAL A 97 3.04 1.63 -15.04
CA VAL A 97 2.50 0.64 -15.98
C VAL A 97 2.72 1.14 -17.41
N ASN A 98 3.27 0.28 -18.26
CA ASN A 98 3.51 0.58 -19.67
C ASN A 98 2.81 -0.47 -20.53
N THR A 99 1.77 -0.06 -21.24
CA THR A 99 1.00 -0.92 -22.15
C THR A 99 1.62 -1.00 -23.56
N ASN A 100 2.75 -0.33 -23.80
CA ASN A 100 3.44 -0.35 -25.10
C ASN A 100 4.22 -1.65 -25.31
N ASP A 101 3.70 -2.48 -26.21
CA ASP A 101 4.26 -3.78 -26.57
C ASP A 101 5.66 -3.73 -27.21
N ARG A 102 6.16 -2.57 -27.62
CA ARG A 102 7.53 -2.39 -28.14
C ARG A 102 8.59 -2.34 -27.06
N TYR A 103 8.17 -2.17 -25.81
CA TYR A 103 9.05 -2.09 -24.66
C TYR A 103 8.91 -3.32 -23.77
N GLU A 104 10.00 -3.67 -23.13
CA GLU A 104 10.02 -4.62 -22.03
C GLU A 104 10.42 -3.86 -20.76
N CYS A 105 9.83 -4.26 -19.63
CA CYS A 105 9.97 -3.57 -18.37
C CYS A 105 10.36 -4.55 -17.25
N LEU A 106 11.11 -4.04 -16.28
CA LEU A 106 11.35 -4.68 -15.01
C LEU A 106 10.96 -3.70 -13.91
N THR A 107 10.00 -4.10 -13.08
CA THR A 107 9.47 -3.27 -12.02
C THR A 107 9.86 -3.86 -10.67
N CYS A 108 10.46 -3.03 -9.82
CA CYS A 108 10.93 -3.39 -8.49
C CYS A 108 10.09 -2.62 -7.50
N THR A 109 9.24 -3.31 -6.74
CA THR A 109 8.37 -2.70 -5.73
C THR A 109 8.93 -3.00 -4.35
N SER A 110 9.25 -1.96 -3.58
CA SER A 110 9.58 -2.09 -2.16
C SER A 110 8.51 -1.41 -1.30
N SER A 111 8.00 -2.15 -0.33
CA SER A 111 7.02 -1.66 0.64
C SER A 111 7.61 -1.85 2.04
N LEU A 112 7.83 -0.76 2.78
CA LEU A 112 8.29 -0.81 4.16
C LEU A 112 7.16 -0.42 5.10
N ILE A 113 6.80 -1.31 6.03
CA ILE A 113 5.88 -1.01 7.13
C ILE A 113 6.71 -0.68 8.37
N THR A 114 6.48 0.51 8.93
CA THR A 114 7.28 1.06 10.04
C THR A 114 6.52 1.10 11.35
N LYS A 115 5.22 1.42 11.34
CA LYS A 115 4.39 1.48 12.56
C LYS A 115 2.95 1.10 12.28
N ARG A 116 2.25 0.68 13.32
CA ARG A 116 0.79 0.53 13.34
C ARG A 116 0.24 1.30 14.52
N ASP A 117 -0.68 2.23 14.27
CA ASP A 117 -1.45 2.89 15.32
C ASP A 117 -2.83 2.25 15.38
N LYS A 118 -3.25 1.76 16.55
CA LYS A 118 -4.52 1.06 16.72
C LYS A 118 -5.32 1.61 17.89
N VAL A 119 -6.62 1.75 17.70
CA VAL A 119 -7.57 2.01 18.79
C VAL A 119 -8.41 0.76 19.05
N HIS A 120 -8.42 0.30 20.29
CA HIS A 120 -9.21 -0.85 20.71
C HIS A 120 -10.59 -0.38 21.18
N ILE A 121 -11.58 -0.42 20.29
CA ILE A 121 -12.98 0.01 20.57
C ILE A 121 -13.59 -0.73 21.76
N SER A 122 -13.12 -1.94 22.08
CA SER A 122 -13.56 -2.70 23.25
C SER A 122 -13.14 -2.10 24.59
N TYR A 123 -12.19 -1.16 24.61
CA TYR A 123 -11.72 -0.54 25.84
C TYR A 123 -12.71 0.52 26.33
N LYS A 124 -13.09 0.43 27.61
CA LYS A 124 -14.07 1.35 28.22
C LYS A 124 -13.65 2.81 28.15
N GLY A 125 -12.35 3.11 28.19
CA GLY A 125 -11.82 4.47 28.02
C GLY A 125 -12.16 5.04 26.64
N VAL A 126 -11.95 4.26 25.58
CA VAL A 126 -12.31 4.61 24.21
C VAL A 126 -13.82 4.79 24.06
N GLN A 127 -14.62 3.86 24.61
CA GLN A 127 -16.09 3.91 24.51
C GLN A 127 -16.68 5.20 25.08
N LYS A 128 -16.07 5.78 26.11
CA LYS A 128 -16.52 7.07 26.69
C LYS A 128 -16.24 8.27 25.79
N CYS A 129 -15.28 8.16 24.88
CA CYS A 129 -14.93 9.21 23.92
C CYS A 129 -15.77 9.14 22.64
N ILE A 130 -16.58 8.08 22.47
CA ILE A 130 -17.37 7.88 21.26
C ILE A 130 -18.64 8.73 21.30
N CYS A 131 -18.79 9.58 20.29
CA CYS A 131 -19.99 10.31 19.93
C CYS A 131 -21.06 9.36 19.39
N LYS A 132 -22.26 9.35 19.97
CA LYS A 132 -23.35 8.49 19.48
C LYS A 132 -24.02 9.08 18.23
N GLU A 133 -23.94 10.40 18.07
CA GLU A 133 -24.50 11.14 16.96
C GLU A 133 -23.77 10.82 15.65
N ALA A 134 -22.49 10.44 15.71
CA ALA A 134 -21.69 10.00 14.56
C ALA A 134 -22.28 8.76 13.84
N PHE A 135 -23.13 7.98 14.51
CA PHE A 135 -23.81 6.82 13.92
C PHE A 135 -25.06 7.17 13.12
N SER A 136 -25.42 8.45 13.04
CA SER A 136 -26.63 8.90 12.35
C SER A 136 -26.47 9.00 10.83
N ASP A 137 -25.24 9.08 10.30
CA ASP A 137 -25.00 9.18 8.86
C ASP A 137 -25.20 7.81 8.17
N PRO A 138 -26.28 7.62 7.38
CA PRO A 138 -26.55 6.33 6.73
C PRO A 138 -25.52 5.98 5.64
N ARG A 139 -24.67 6.93 5.24
CA ARG A 139 -23.57 6.70 4.29
C ARG A 139 -22.40 5.99 4.95
N ALA A 140 -22.21 6.14 6.26
CA ALA A 140 -21.14 5.49 6.98
C ALA A 140 -21.33 3.97 6.92
N THR A 141 -20.24 3.22 6.79
CA THR A 141 -20.28 1.75 6.75
C THR A 141 -19.24 1.15 7.67
N HIS A 142 -18.10 1.82 7.81
CA HIS A 142 -16.98 1.38 8.63
C HIS A 142 -16.34 2.57 9.33
N VAL A 143 -15.50 2.27 10.31
CA VAL A 143 -14.69 3.20 11.07
C VAL A 143 -13.24 2.76 10.99
N VAL A 144 -12.31 3.71 10.79
CA VAL A 144 -10.87 3.43 10.87
C VAL A 144 -10.49 3.10 12.32
N THR A 145 -10.01 1.88 12.56
CA THR A 145 -9.58 1.42 13.90
C THR A 145 -8.09 1.11 13.98
N GLU A 146 -7.42 0.99 12.83
CA GLU A 146 -5.96 0.89 12.75
C GLU A 146 -5.45 1.64 11.52
N ILE A 147 -4.29 2.26 11.65
CA ILE A 147 -3.55 2.87 10.55
C ILE A 147 -2.21 2.17 10.43
N VAL A 148 -1.90 1.67 9.23
CA VAL A 148 -0.61 1.08 8.89
C VAL A 148 0.24 2.14 8.22
N TRP A 149 1.40 2.42 8.81
CA TRP A 149 2.34 3.44 8.37
C TRP A 149 3.55 2.85 7.68
N GLY A 150 4.13 3.61 6.76
CA GLY A 150 5.29 3.18 6.02
C GLY A 150 5.58 4.01 4.78
N ALA A 151 6.15 3.37 3.76
CA ALA A 151 6.29 3.94 2.42
C ALA A 151 6.36 2.83 1.37
N ASN A 152 5.85 3.13 0.17
CA ASN A 152 6.08 2.34 -1.02
C ASN A 152 7.00 3.09 -1.99
N VAL A 153 7.86 2.34 -2.67
CA VAL A 153 8.71 2.82 -3.76
C VAL A 153 8.70 1.81 -4.89
N ILE A 154 8.50 2.29 -6.10
CA ILE A 154 8.60 1.52 -7.32
C ILE A 154 9.72 2.09 -8.17
N ALA A 155 10.67 1.22 -8.55
CA ALA A 155 11.67 1.49 -9.57
C ALA A 155 11.32 0.69 -10.83
N LYS A 156 11.20 1.37 -11.97
CA LYS A 156 10.98 0.74 -13.28
C LYS A 156 12.22 0.90 -14.15
N PHE A 157 12.72 -0.20 -14.65
CA PHE A 157 13.66 -0.25 -15.77
C PHE A 157 12.87 -0.54 -17.05
N GLU A 158 13.15 0.20 -18.11
CA GLU A 158 12.44 0.09 -19.37
C GLU A 158 13.43 0.16 -20.54
N GLN A 159 13.32 -0.77 -21.50
CA GLN A 159 14.06 -0.73 -22.75
C GLN A 159 13.19 -1.16 -23.92
N LYS A 160 13.57 -0.77 -25.14
CA LYS A 160 12.95 -1.34 -26.34
C LYS A 160 13.25 -2.84 -26.41
N LYS A 161 12.28 -3.65 -26.82
CA LYS A 161 12.48 -5.08 -27.00
C LYS A 161 13.59 -5.33 -28.02
N THR A 162 14.63 -6.01 -27.57
CA THR A 162 15.78 -6.38 -28.42
C THR A 162 15.94 -7.89 -28.59
N GLY A 163 15.05 -8.69 -27.96
CA GLY A 163 15.14 -10.16 -27.95
C GLY A 163 16.29 -10.70 -27.07
N LYS A 164 16.89 -9.85 -26.23
CA LYS A 164 17.97 -10.17 -25.31
C LYS A 164 17.45 -10.22 -23.88
N ASN A 165 18.00 -11.11 -23.06
CA ASN A 165 17.61 -11.27 -21.66
C ASN A 165 18.26 -10.24 -20.72
N ASP A 166 18.39 -8.98 -21.16
CA ASP A 166 19.12 -7.98 -20.40
C ASP A 166 18.40 -7.61 -19.09
N LEU A 167 17.08 -7.46 -19.12
CA LEU A 167 16.28 -7.23 -17.92
C LEU A 167 16.34 -8.39 -16.92
N GLN A 168 16.49 -9.62 -17.39
CA GLN A 168 16.68 -10.77 -16.50
C GLN A 168 18.00 -10.66 -15.72
N LYS A 169 19.07 -10.19 -16.38
CA LYS A 169 20.37 -9.95 -15.72
C LYS A 169 20.27 -8.81 -14.70
N ILE A 170 19.60 -7.72 -15.05
CA ILE A 170 19.33 -6.60 -14.13
C ILE A 170 18.56 -7.09 -12.90
N GLY A 171 17.54 -7.92 -13.10
CA GLY A 171 16.78 -8.56 -12.04
C GLY A 171 17.67 -9.35 -11.07
N GLY A 172 18.49 -10.26 -11.59
CA GLY A 172 19.41 -11.05 -10.76
C GLY A 172 20.47 -10.21 -10.03
N GLN A 173 20.98 -9.15 -10.66
CA GLN A 173 21.88 -8.19 -10.00
C GLN A 173 21.20 -7.47 -8.84
N LEU A 174 19.95 -7.05 -9.02
CA LEU A 174 19.20 -6.35 -7.99
C LEU A 174 18.81 -7.29 -6.84
N GLU A 175 18.36 -8.51 -7.13
CA GLU A 175 18.10 -9.55 -6.12
C GLU A 175 19.35 -9.81 -5.28
N GLY A 176 20.50 -10.04 -5.93
CA GLY A 176 21.79 -10.21 -5.25
C GLY A 176 22.18 -9.00 -4.40
N ALA A 177 22.04 -7.78 -4.95
CA ALA A 177 22.35 -6.56 -4.23
C ALA A 177 21.43 -6.34 -3.02
N MET A 178 20.14 -6.68 -3.11
CA MET A 178 19.18 -6.61 -2.02
C MET A 178 19.30 -7.78 -1.02
N ASN A 179 20.25 -8.69 -1.26
CA ASN A 179 20.43 -9.94 -0.51
C ASN A 179 19.15 -10.81 -0.49
N ILE A 180 18.46 -10.82 -1.62
CA ILE A 180 17.27 -11.62 -1.88
C ILE A 180 17.75 -12.82 -2.70
N GLY A 181 17.52 -14.03 -2.18
CA GLY A 181 17.91 -15.24 -2.89
C GLY A 181 17.23 -15.32 -4.27
N PRO A 182 17.92 -15.84 -5.31
CA PRO A 182 17.35 -15.91 -6.65
C PRO A 182 16.05 -16.73 -6.64
N GLY A 183 14.95 -16.12 -7.09
CA GLY A 183 13.65 -16.79 -7.24
C GLY A 183 12.77 -16.85 -5.98
N ILE A 184 13.13 -16.18 -4.88
CA ILE A 184 12.24 -16.05 -3.71
C ILE A 184 11.52 -14.71 -3.80
N GLY A 185 10.42 -14.68 -4.55
CA GLY A 185 9.49 -13.55 -4.53
C GLY A 185 8.93 -13.37 -3.12
N ALA A 186 9.24 -12.23 -2.51
CA ALA A 186 8.87 -11.81 -1.14
C ALA A 186 9.65 -12.50 0.00
N MET A 187 10.66 -11.80 0.54
CA MET A 187 11.11 -12.05 1.90
C MET A 187 10.44 -11.04 2.83
N ASN A 188 9.69 -11.54 3.82
CA ASN A 188 9.35 -10.77 5.02
C ASN A 188 10.63 -10.66 5.86
N THR A 189 11.48 -9.66 5.62
CA THR A 189 12.64 -9.41 6.48
C THR A 189 12.19 -8.67 7.73
N GLY A 190 11.68 -9.40 8.73
CA GLY A 190 11.28 -8.86 10.04
C GLY A 190 12.43 -8.35 10.92
N SER A 191 13.62 -8.15 10.35
CA SER A 191 14.79 -7.61 11.04
C SER A 191 15.48 -6.68 10.07
N GLY A 192 15.73 -5.44 10.51
CA GLY A 192 16.49 -4.45 9.76
C GLY A 192 17.77 -5.07 9.20
N ILE A 193 18.11 -4.67 7.97
CA ILE A 193 19.29 -5.13 7.25
C ILE A 193 20.54 -4.73 8.06
N GLU A 194 20.99 -5.61 8.96
CA GLU A 194 22.28 -5.52 9.66
C GLU A 194 23.32 -6.49 9.08
N GLY A 195 23.06 -7.04 7.89
CA GLY A 195 24.05 -7.80 7.13
C GLY A 195 24.88 -6.87 6.25
N LYS A 196 26.07 -6.47 6.70
CA LYS A 196 27.16 -6.03 5.81
C LYS A 196 27.63 -7.24 4.98
N ALA A 197 26.88 -7.56 3.93
CA ALA A 197 27.42 -8.29 2.80
C ALA A 197 27.68 -7.24 1.71
N ASP A 198 28.94 -6.80 1.61
CA ASP A 198 29.43 -6.06 0.45
C ASP A 198 29.42 -7.02 -0.75
N VAL A 199 28.26 -7.18 -1.36
CA VAL A 199 28.16 -7.76 -2.69
C VAL A 199 28.61 -6.68 -3.65
N GLU A 200 29.88 -6.74 -4.05
CA GLU A 200 30.39 -5.97 -5.20
C GLU A 200 29.54 -6.36 -6.42
N VAL A 201 28.64 -5.47 -6.82
CA VAL A 201 27.98 -5.57 -8.12
C VAL A 201 29.06 -5.31 -9.16
N GLU A 202 29.65 -6.36 -9.73
CA GLU A 202 30.59 -6.22 -10.85
C GLU A 202 29.87 -5.49 -12.01
N ASP A 203 30.21 -4.21 -12.18
CA ASP A 203 29.76 -3.32 -13.25
C ASP A 203 30.40 -3.70 -14.59
N LYS A 204 30.26 -4.97 -15.01
CA LYS A 204 30.67 -5.44 -16.36
C LYS A 204 29.65 -5.07 -17.45
N SER A 205 28.62 -4.31 -17.10
CA SER A 205 27.58 -3.81 -18.00
C SER A 205 27.84 -2.34 -18.30
N ASN A 206 28.35 -2.03 -19.49
CA ASN A 206 28.33 -0.69 -20.09
C ASN A 206 27.07 0.08 -19.68
N ASN A 207 27.25 1.25 -19.07
CA ASN A 207 26.25 2.26 -18.70
C ASN A 207 24.78 1.87 -18.94
N VAL A 208 24.08 1.44 -17.88
CA VAL A 208 22.62 1.21 -17.88
C VAL A 208 21.87 2.41 -18.47
N LYS A 209 22.35 3.64 -18.27
CA LYS A 209 21.85 4.89 -18.87
C LYS A 209 21.71 4.90 -20.39
N ASP A 210 22.59 4.20 -21.11
CA ASP A 210 22.58 4.21 -22.58
C ASP A 210 21.59 3.19 -23.16
N LYS A 211 21.06 2.30 -22.32
CA LYS A 211 20.24 1.16 -22.73
C LYS A 211 18.86 1.12 -22.11
N PHE A 212 18.73 1.58 -20.86
CA PHE A 212 17.50 1.56 -20.10
C PHE A 212 17.11 2.96 -19.65
N SER A 213 15.82 3.25 -19.75
CA SER A 213 15.20 4.32 -18.97
C SER A 213 14.90 3.80 -17.56
N ILE A 214 15.25 4.59 -16.54
CA ILE A 214 14.98 4.28 -15.14
C ILE A 214 13.99 5.32 -14.60
N THR A 215 12.85 4.87 -14.10
CA THR A 215 11.82 5.72 -13.50
C THR A 215 11.58 5.32 -12.05
N PHE A 216 11.44 6.30 -11.16
CA PHE A 216 11.09 6.07 -9.76
C PHE A 216 9.81 6.80 -9.39
N VAL A 217 8.93 6.08 -8.69
CA VAL A 217 7.68 6.61 -8.12
C VAL A 217 7.60 6.12 -6.68
N GLY A 218 7.34 6.99 -5.72
CA GLY A 218 7.30 6.58 -4.33
C GLY A 218 7.04 7.69 -3.33
N ASP A 219 6.73 7.29 -2.10
CA ASP A 219 6.34 8.21 -1.03
C ASP A 219 7.52 8.96 -0.42
N VAL A 220 8.76 8.51 -0.66
CA VAL A 220 9.98 9.12 -0.15
C VAL A 220 10.64 10.00 -1.22
N GLN A 221 11.17 11.14 -0.81
CA GLN A 221 11.95 12.00 -1.70
C GLN A 221 13.36 11.42 -1.86
N MET A 222 13.74 11.20 -3.12
CA MET A 222 15.09 10.76 -3.47
C MET A 222 16.00 11.96 -3.69
N ASN A 223 17.24 11.84 -3.20
CA ASN A 223 18.27 12.88 -3.36
C ASN A 223 19.23 12.59 -4.54
N ILE A 224 19.11 11.41 -5.14
CA ILE A 224 19.91 10.98 -6.28
C ILE A 224 18.97 10.60 -7.42
N ILE A 225 19.38 10.89 -8.65
CA ILE A 225 18.75 10.38 -9.86
C ILE A 225 19.54 9.13 -10.24
N PRO A 226 19.02 7.93 -9.91
CA PRO A 226 19.76 6.69 -10.12
C PRO A 226 19.97 6.41 -11.60
N ALA A 227 21.19 5.98 -11.91
CA ALA A 227 21.71 5.77 -13.25
C ALA A 227 22.08 4.32 -13.53
N THR A 228 22.35 3.56 -12.48
CA THR A 228 22.86 2.19 -12.51
C THR A 228 22.01 1.28 -11.63
N VAL A 229 22.19 -0.04 -11.76
CA VAL A 229 21.55 -1.00 -10.85
C VAL A 229 22.01 -0.78 -9.40
N ALA A 230 23.29 -0.45 -9.21
CA ALA A 230 23.85 -0.15 -7.90
C ALA A 230 23.22 1.11 -7.27
N ASP A 231 22.93 2.15 -8.07
CA ASP A 231 22.22 3.33 -7.58
C ASP A 231 20.80 2.97 -7.16
N VAL A 232 20.09 2.16 -7.94
CA VAL A 232 18.75 1.68 -7.60
C VAL A 232 18.77 0.89 -6.29
N ALA A 233 19.71 -0.05 -6.14
CA ALA A 233 19.86 -0.82 -4.89
C ALA A 233 20.15 0.11 -3.69
N THR A 234 21.01 1.11 -3.88
CA THR A 234 21.31 2.12 -2.85
C THR A 234 20.07 2.92 -2.45
N VAL A 235 19.25 3.36 -3.42
CA VAL A 235 17.99 4.05 -3.15
C VAL A 235 17.05 3.17 -2.32
N LEU A 236 16.85 1.92 -2.74
CA LEU A 236 15.92 0.99 -2.08
C LEU A 236 16.37 0.62 -0.67
N LYS A 237 17.67 0.41 -0.45
CA LYS A 237 18.24 0.17 0.89
C LYS A 237 18.17 1.40 1.80
N GLY A 238 18.19 2.61 1.22
CA GLY A 238 18.11 3.86 1.97
C GLY A 238 16.70 4.28 2.41
N ILE A 239 15.65 3.58 1.96
CA ILE A 239 14.24 3.89 2.29
C ILE A 239 14.01 3.99 3.81
N PRO A 240 14.46 3.05 4.66
CA PRO A 240 14.24 3.14 6.10
C PRO A 240 14.79 4.43 6.72
N ASP A 241 15.98 4.87 6.31
CA ASP A 241 16.59 6.09 6.84
C ASP A 241 15.89 7.37 6.38
N LYS A 242 15.30 7.35 5.18
CA LYS A 242 14.45 8.45 4.71
C LYS A 242 13.18 8.56 5.53
N ILE A 243 12.54 7.43 5.86
CA ILE A 243 11.30 7.43 6.64
C ILE A 243 11.52 7.89 8.08
N LYS A 244 12.69 7.64 8.68
CA LYS A 244 13.04 8.18 10.02
C LYS A 244 12.87 9.71 10.12
N GLN A 245 13.03 10.42 9.00
CA GLN A 245 12.91 11.88 8.92
C GLN A 245 11.47 12.34 8.65
N MET A 246 10.52 11.42 8.47
CA MET A 246 9.14 11.69 8.09
C MET A 246 8.18 11.30 9.23
N ASN A 247 7.36 12.25 9.68
CA ASN A 247 6.26 11.97 10.62
C ASN A 247 6.71 11.18 11.87
N GLY A 248 7.82 11.59 12.49
CA GLY A 248 8.39 10.89 13.66
C GLY A 248 8.80 9.44 13.40
N GLY A 249 9.22 9.12 12.17
CA GLY A 249 9.60 7.77 11.76
C GLY A 249 8.44 6.89 11.28
N LYS A 250 7.22 7.43 11.19
CA LYS A 250 6.06 6.69 10.63
C LYS A 250 6.08 6.63 9.11
N GLY A 251 6.52 7.69 8.42
CA GLY A 251 6.29 7.82 6.98
C GLY A 251 4.84 8.20 6.67
N VAL A 252 4.30 7.68 5.56
CA VAL A 252 2.94 7.94 5.09
C VAL A 252 1.96 6.83 5.50
N GLN A 253 0.67 7.05 5.30
CA GLN A 253 -0.35 6.02 5.50
C GLN A 253 -0.34 5.06 4.31
N LEU A 254 -0.12 3.77 4.58
CA LEU A 254 -0.16 2.72 3.56
C LEU A 254 -1.55 2.10 3.45
N SER A 255 -2.20 1.85 4.58
CA SER A 255 -3.54 1.29 4.63
C SER A 255 -4.25 1.58 5.95
N PHE A 256 -5.56 1.37 5.93
CA PHE A 256 -6.46 1.48 7.07
C PHE A 256 -7.09 0.12 7.33
N VAL A 257 -7.18 -0.27 8.60
CA VAL A 257 -8.08 -1.35 9.02
C VAL A 257 -9.41 -0.71 9.40
N LEU A 258 -10.46 -1.17 8.75
CA LEU A 258 -11.80 -0.62 8.84
C LEU A 258 -12.71 -1.63 9.55
N THR A 259 -13.21 -1.27 10.72
CA THR A 259 -14.17 -2.07 11.47
C THR A 259 -15.59 -1.67 11.08
N PRO A 260 -16.51 -2.61 10.81
CA PRO A 260 -17.89 -2.27 10.49
C PRO A 260 -18.50 -1.38 11.57
N ILE A 261 -19.15 -0.31 11.14
CA ILE A 261 -19.77 0.64 12.08
C ILE A 261 -20.83 -0.03 12.95
N LYS A 262 -21.44 -1.12 12.46
CA LYS A 262 -22.38 -1.97 13.20
C LYS A 262 -21.73 -2.62 14.42
N GLU A 263 -20.48 -3.04 14.29
CA GLU A 263 -19.72 -3.62 15.40
C GLU A 263 -19.31 -2.54 16.40
N VAL A 264 -18.85 -1.38 15.91
CA VAL A 264 -18.51 -0.24 16.78
C VAL A 264 -19.73 0.22 17.59
N ALA A 265 -20.91 0.34 16.95
CA ALA A 265 -22.15 0.76 17.60
C ALA A 265 -22.57 -0.18 18.74
N ARG A 266 -22.31 -1.49 18.62
CA ARG A 266 -22.61 -2.48 19.66
C ARG A 266 -21.84 -2.22 20.95
N TYR A 267 -20.60 -1.73 20.87
CA TYR A 267 -19.79 -1.44 22.06
C TYR A 267 -20.31 -0.26 22.89
N VAL A 268 -21.10 0.63 22.30
CA VAL A 268 -21.65 1.82 22.97
C VAL A 268 -23.18 1.82 23.06
N SER A 269 -23.82 0.71 22.67
CA SER A 269 -25.27 0.58 22.57
C SER A 269 -25.91 1.76 21.79
N ALA A 270 -25.30 2.13 20.65
CA ALA A 270 -25.86 3.15 19.76
C ALA A 270 -26.96 2.54 18.87
N VAL A 271 -28.01 3.32 18.60
CA VAL A 271 -29.09 2.93 17.70
C VAL A 271 -28.68 3.29 16.27
N LEU A 272 -28.70 2.31 15.38
CA LEU A 272 -28.42 2.53 13.96
C LEU A 272 -29.73 2.81 13.20
N PRO A 273 -29.71 3.70 12.20
CA PRO A 273 -30.82 3.84 11.25
C PRO A 273 -31.16 2.51 10.57
N SER A 274 -32.45 2.26 10.29
CA SER A 274 -32.92 1.05 9.59
C SER A 274 -32.25 0.81 8.23
N ALA A 275 -31.77 1.87 7.58
CA ALA A 275 -30.98 1.81 6.35
C ALA A 275 -29.70 0.96 6.46
N PHE A 276 -29.17 0.73 7.67
CA PHE A 276 -27.99 -0.12 7.91
C PHE A 276 -28.27 -1.62 7.80
N GLU A 277 -29.53 -2.04 8.00
CA GLU A 277 -29.96 -3.44 7.93
C GLU A 277 -30.10 -3.92 6.49
N MET A 278 -30.42 -3.02 5.55
CA MET A 278 -30.58 -3.35 4.13
C MET A 278 -29.27 -3.55 3.37
N VAL A 279 -28.12 -3.29 4.00
CA VAL A 279 -26.82 -3.26 3.33
C VAL A 279 -26.03 -4.53 3.66
N THR A 280 -26.16 -5.53 2.79
CA THR A 280 -25.23 -6.66 2.68
C THR A 280 -24.09 -6.26 1.76
N VAL A 281 -22.87 -6.16 2.30
CA VAL A 281 -21.66 -6.10 1.46
C VAL A 281 -21.51 -7.49 0.84
N ARG A 282 -21.76 -7.61 -0.46
CA ARG A 282 -21.56 -8.87 -1.19
C ARG A 282 -20.07 -9.03 -1.48
N GLN A 283 -19.56 -10.25 -1.36
CA GLN A 283 -18.20 -10.57 -1.80
C GLN A 283 -18.07 -10.27 -3.30
N THR A 284 -16.95 -9.67 -3.67
CA THR A 284 -16.65 -9.35 -5.07
C THR A 284 -16.32 -10.61 -5.85
N ASN A 285 -16.86 -10.72 -7.06
CA ASN A 285 -16.53 -11.83 -7.95
C ASN A 285 -15.15 -11.60 -8.58
N GLU A 286 -14.15 -12.36 -8.13
CA GLU A 286 -12.77 -12.25 -8.62
C GLU A 286 -12.63 -12.45 -10.13
N MET A 287 -13.47 -13.28 -10.75
CA MET A 287 -13.43 -13.48 -12.21
C MET A 287 -13.84 -12.21 -12.96
N LEU A 288 -14.83 -11.47 -12.44
CA LEU A 288 -15.23 -10.19 -13.04
C LEU A 288 -14.13 -9.14 -12.87
N VAL A 289 -13.48 -9.10 -11.70
CA VAL A 289 -12.35 -8.20 -11.45
C VAL A 289 -11.22 -8.47 -12.44
N LYS A 290 -10.80 -9.74 -12.59
CA LYS A 290 -9.76 -10.13 -13.55
C LYS A 290 -10.12 -9.79 -15.00
N ARG A 291 -11.40 -9.86 -15.38
CA ARG A 291 -11.85 -9.46 -16.73
C ARG A 291 -11.75 -7.96 -16.94
N ILE A 292 -12.12 -7.17 -15.93
CA ILE A 292 -11.99 -5.71 -15.97
C ILE A 292 -10.51 -5.33 -16.03
N GLU A 293 -9.66 -5.91 -15.16
CA GLU A 293 -8.19 -5.73 -15.20
C GLU A 293 -7.62 -5.95 -16.60
N LYS A 294 -7.88 -7.12 -17.20
CA LYS A 294 -7.42 -7.42 -18.56
C LYS A 294 -7.90 -6.40 -19.58
N THR A 295 -9.13 -5.90 -19.46
CA THR A 295 -9.66 -4.92 -20.41
C THR A 295 -8.84 -3.64 -20.38
N PHE A 296 -8.45 -3.17 -19.19
CA PHE A 296 -7.61 -1.98 -19.05
C PHE A 296 -6.16 -2.21 -19.45
N ASP A 297 -5.63 -3.42 -19.30
CA ASP A 297 -4.28 -3.74 -19.81
C ASP A 297 -4.19 -3.62 -21.36
N TYR A 298 -5.32 -3.63 -22.07
CA TYR A 298 -5.41 -3.46 -23.53
C TYR A 298 -5.81 -2.05 -24.00
N LEU A 299 -6.11 -1.12 -23.07
CA LEU A 299 -6.44 0.28 -23.38
C LEU A 299 -5.19 1.16 -23.39
#